data_AF-A0A3D4B030-F1
#
_entry.id   AF-A0A3D4B030-F1
#
_cell.length_a   1.000
_cell.length_b   1.000
_cell.length_c   1.000
_cell.angle_alpha   90.00
_cell.angle_beta   90.00
_cell.angle_gamma   90.00
#
_symmetry.space_group_name_H-M   'P 1'
#
loop_
_entity.id
_entity.type
_entity.pdbx_description
1 polymer ?
#
loop_
_entity_poly.entity_id
_entity_poly.type
_entity_poly.pdbx_seq_one_letter_code
_entity_poly.pdbx_strand_id
1 'polypeptide(L)'
;MVLSGARHHGKTTIARTFSDIYFDIEREEDLTRLDIEWGRHMRGAELVILDEIQHAPELFLRLRAIIDEQYGQNGRFLLTESLPRR
;
A
#
# COMPACT_ATOMS: atom_id res chain seq x y z
N MET A 1 0.38 5.98 6.58
CA MET A 1 -0.98 6.12 7.18
C MET A 1 -1.71 4.80 6.99
N VAL A 2 -2.52 4.35 7.95
CA VAL A 2 -3.27 3.08 7.84
C VAL A 2 -4.77 3.37 7.88
N LEU A 3 -5.53 2.80 6.94
CA LEU A 3 -6.98 2.86 6.88
C LEU A 3 -7.59 1.48 7.13
N SER A 4 -8.30 1.31 8.25
CA SER A 4 -8.91 0.04 8.66
C SER A 4 -10.45 0.08 8.66
N GLY A 5 -11.10 -1.06 8.43
CA GLY A 5 -12.57 -1.24 8.49
C GLY A 5 -13.08 -2.46 7.67
N ALA A 6 -14.38 -2.64 7.45
CA ALA A 6 -14.90 -3.79 6.68
C ALA A 6 -14.72 -3.62 5.15
N ARG A 7 -14.50 -4.71 4.40
CA ARG A 7 -14.59 -4.71 2.92
C ARG A 7 -15.93 -4.07 2.49
N HIS A 8 -15.95 -3.37 1.35
CA HIS A 8 -17.14 -2.75 0.71
C HIS A 8 -17.68 -1.41 1.25
N HIS A 9 -17.00 -0.70 2.15
CA HIS A 9 -17.48 0.63 2.66
C HIS A 9 -16.78 1.83 2.01
N GLY A 10 -16.28 1.72 0.78
CA GLY A 10 -15.70 2.85 0.04
C GLY A 10 -14.26 3.21 0.41
N LYS A 11 -13.54 2.37 1.16
CA LYS A 11 -12.12 2.59 1.49
C LYS A 11 -11.24 2.69 0.26
N THR A 12 -11.39 1.77 -0.69
CA THR A 12 -10.69 1.81 -1.99
C THR A 12 -11.02 3.09 -2.75
N THR A 13 -12.29 3.50 -2.76
CA THR A 13 -12.73 4.74 -3.42
C THR A 13 -12.07 5.97 -2.80
N ILE A 14 -12.03 6.06 -1.47
CA ILE A 14 -11.37 7.15 -0.76
C ILE A 14 -9.86 7.11 -0.95
N ALA A 15 -9.24 5.94 -0.85
CA ALA A 15 -7.80 5.78 -1.04
C ALA A 15 -7.37 6.31 -2.41
N ARG A 16 -8.09 5.94 -3.48
CA ARG A 16 -7.86 6.42 -4.85
C ARG A 16 -8.02 7.93 -5.04
N THR A 17 -8.63 8.66 -4.10
CA THR A 17 -8.64 10.14 -4.17
C THR A 17 -7.30 10.77 -3.79
N PHE A 18 -6.42 10.02 -3.12
CA PHE A 18 -5.12 10.53 -2.67
C PHE A 18 -3.99 10.27 -3.67
N SER A 19 -4.11 9.25 -4.54
CA SER A 19 -3.11 8.91 -5.55
C SER A 19 -3.68 7.94 -6.59
N ASP A 20 -3.20 8.06 -7.82
CA ASP A 20 -3.46 7.09 -8.90
C ASP A 20 -2.55 5.85 -8.81
N ILE A 21 -1.51 5.89 -7.96
CA ILE A 21 -0.57 4.78 -7.76
C ILE A 21 -1.16 3.85 -6.73
N TYR A 22 -1.85 2.84 -7.23
CA TYR A 22 -2.65 1.93 -6.46
C TYR A 22 -2.30 0.49 -6.82
N PHE A 23 -2.20 -0.36 -5.79
CA PHE A 23 -1.97 -1.80 -5.93
C PHE A 23 -2.93 -2.55 -5.01
N ASP A 24 -3.72 -3.46 -5.58
CA ASP A 24 -4.54 -4.40 -4.80
C ASP A 24 -3.72 -5.66 -4.53
N ILE A 25 -3.34 -5.86 -3.27
CA ILE A 25 -2.43 -6.94 -2.87
C ILE A 25 -3.09 -8.33 -2.99
N GLU A 26 -4.42 -8.41 -3.11
CA GLU A 26 -5.12 -9.67 -3.41
C GLU A 26 -4.94 -10.11 -4.88
N ARG A 27 -4.57 -9.19 -5.77
CA ARG A 27 -4.40 -9.44 -7.21
C ARG A 27 -2.95 -9.75 -7.55
N GLU A 28 -2.70 -10.96 -8.07
CA GLU A 28 -1.36 -11.39 -8.50
C GLU A 28 -0.75 -10.50 -9.59
N GLU A 29 -1.56 -9.96 -10.50
CA GLU A 29 -1.12 -9.01 -11.53
C GLU A 29 -0.59 -7.70 -10.91
N ASP A 30 -1.25 -7.20 -9.86
CA ASP A 30 -0.82 -5.99 -9.16
C ASP A 30 0.42 -6.25 -8.31
N LEU A 31 0.54 -7.42 -7.68
CA LEU A 31 1.77 -7.83 -6.99
C LEU A 31 2.96 -7.89 -7.96
N THR A 32 2.77 -8.51 -9.11
CA THR A 32 3.81 -8.61 -10.15
C THR A 32 4.21 -7.22 -10.65
N ARG A 33 3.23 -6.34 -10.90
CA ARG A 33 3.49 -4.96 -11.30
C ARG A 33 4.22 -4.16 -10.21
N LEU A 34 3.83 -4.34 -8.94
CA LEU A 34 4.47 -3.71 -7.80
C LEU A 34 5.95 -4.12 -7.71
N ASP A 35 6.27 -5.39 -7.93
CA ASP A 35 7.64 -5.89 -7.91
C ASP A 35 8.50 -5.27 -9.03
N ILE A 36 7.96 -5.19 -10.25
CA ILE A 36 8.64 -4.56 -11.39
C ILE A 36 8.89 -3.07 -11.12
N GLU A 37 7.87 -2.38 -10.61
CA GLU A 37 7.90 -0.93 -10.39
C GLU A 37 8.49 -0.54 -9.02
N TRP A 38 8.87 -1.50 -8.18
CA TRP A 38 9.26 -1.30 -6.79
C TRP A 38 10.33 -0.21 -6.67
N GLY A 39 11.44 -0.35 -7.39
CA GLY A 39 12.53 0.61 -7.32
C GLY A 39 12.13 2.03 -7.70
N ARG A 40 11.19 2.20 -8.63
CA ARG A 40 10.70 3.52 -9.07
C ARG A 40 9.91 4.18 -7.94
N HIS A 41 8.87 3.51 -7.46
CA HIS A 41 7.96 4.05 -6.43
C HIS A 41 8.67 4.28 -5.09
N MET A 42 9.62 3.40 -4.75
CA MET A 42 10.33 3.46 -3.48
C MET A 42 11.41 4.54 -3.40
N ARG A 43 11.78 5.14 -4.53
CA ARG A 43 12.63 6.35 -4.57
C ARG A 43 11.86 7.63 -4.85
N GLY A 44 10.61 7.53 -5.30
CA GLY A 44 9.76 8.68 -5.62
C GLY A 44 9.12 9.32 -4.38
N ALA A 45 8.79 10.61 -4.47
CA ALA A 45 8.01 11.32 -3.43
C ALA A 45 6.49 11.09 -3.56
N GLU A 46 6.08 10.28 -4.53
CA GLU A 46 4.68 9.98 -4.83
C GLU A 46 4.05 9.07 -3.75
N LEU A 47 2.77 9.27 -3.48
CA LEU A 47 2.01 8.45 -2.54
C LEU A 47 1.64 7.13 -3.21
N VAL A 48 2.05 6.02 -2.63
CA VAL A 48 1.72 4.66 -3.07
C VAL A 48 0.64 4.09 -2.16
N ILE A 49 -0.44 3.59 -2.77
CA ILE A 49 -1.54 2.94 -2.07
C ILE A 49 -1.39 1.43 -2.21
N LEU A 50 -1.33 0.73 -1.09
CA LEU A 50 -1.34 -0.73 -1.02
C LEU A 50 -2.63 -1.16 -0.32
N ASP A 51 -3.59 -1.67 -1.11
CA ASP A 51 -4.90 -2.08 -0.61
C ASP A 51 -4.87 -3.54 -0.15
N GLU A 52 -5.58 -3.86 0.92
CA GLU A 52 -5.67 -5.21 1.50
C GLU A 52 -4.29 -5.82 1.82
N ILE A 53 -3.38 -5.01 2.39
CA ILE A 53 -1.97 -5.38 2.65
C ILE A 53 -1.81 -6.66 3.48
N GLN A 54 -2.82 -7.05 4.24
CA GLN A 54 -2.82 -8.28 5.03
C GLN A 54 -2.64 -9.56 4.19
N HIS A 55 -2.86 -9.51 2.87
CA HIS A 55 -2.64 -10.64 1.96
C HIS A 55 -1.18 -10.90 1.62
N ALA A 56 -0.28 -9.93 1.84
CA ALA A 56 1.16 -10.10 1.63
C ALA A 56 1.98 -9.52 2.81
N PRO A 57 1.98 -10.20 3.98
CA PRO A 57 2.70 -9.73 5.16
C PRO A 57 4.21 -9.49 4.95
N GLU A 58 4.83 -10.18 4.00
CA GLU A 58 6.23 -10.01 3.60
C GLU A 58 6.52 -8.60 3.06
N LEU A 59 5.53 -7.89 2.51
CA LEU A 59 5.70 -6.51 2.06
C LEU A 59 6.02 -5.56 3.22
N PHE A 60 5.59 -5.86 4.45
CA PHE A 60 5.95 -5.04 5.61
C PHE A 60 7.46 -4.99 5.87
N LEU A 61 8.17 -6.09 5.63
CA LEU A 61 9.63 -6.13 5.79
C LEU A 61 10.32 -5.24 4.75
N ARG A 62 9.85 -5.30 3.50
CA ARG A 62 10.41 -4.50 2.41
C ARG A 62 10.11 -3.01 2.59
N LEU A 63 8.90 -2.67 3.01
CA LEU A 63 8.50 -1.29 3.34
C LEU A 63 9.31 -0.73 4.50
N ARG A 64 9.54 -1.52 5.56
CA ARG A 64 10.32 -1.10 6.74
C ARG A 64 11.73 -0.67 6.34
N ALA A 65 12.43 -1.49 5.55
CA ALA A 65 13.78 -1.15 5.09
C ALA A 65 13.82 0.22 4.41
N ILE A 66 12.82 0.55 3.60
CA ILE A 66 12.76 1.80 2.84
C ILE A 66 12.40 3.00 3.71
N ILE A 67 11.45 2.81 4.64
CA ILE A 67 11.07 3.84 5.61
C ILE A 67 12.27 4.18 6.51
N ASP A 68 13.04 3.18 6.91
CA ASP A 68 14.24 3.35 7.72
C ASP A 68 15.36 4.07 6.93
N GLU A 69 15.58 3.69 5.66
CA GLU A 69 16.54 4.36 4.77
C GLU A 69 16.19 5.82 4.47
N GLN A 70 14.90 6.15 4.42
CA GLN A 70 14.39 7.48 4.04
C GLN A 70 13.71 8.19 5.21
N TYR A 71 14.23 7.97 6.41
CA TYR A 71 13.72 8.51 7.66
C TYR A 71 13.46 10.02 7.56
N GLY A 72 12.24 10.44 7.88
CA GLY A 72 11.78 11.83 7.79
C GLY A 72 10.88 12.15 6.59
N GLN A 73 10.78 11.26 5.59
CA GLN A 73 9.82 11.40 4.49
C GLN A 73 8.48 10.75 4.83
N ASN A 74 7.59 11.52 5.44
CA ASN A 74 6.25 11.07 5.83
C ASN A 74 5.27 11.05 4.65
N GLY A 75 4.24 10.20 4.75
CA GLY A 75 3.08 10.26 3.85
C GLY A 75 3.28 9.64 2.46
N ARG A 76 4.29 8.79 2.27
CA ARG A 76 4.57 8.10 1.00
C ARG A 76 3.79 6.80 0.80
N PHE A 77 3.28 6.21 1.89
CA PHE A 77 2.53 4.97 1.85
C PHE A 77 1.19 5.11 2.54
N LEU A 78 0.13 4.76 1.82
CA LEU A 78 -1.20 4.54 2.34
C LEU A 78 -1.49 3.05 2.31
N LEU A 79 -1.55 2.43 3.48
CA LEU A 79 -1.89 1.02 3.62
C LEU A 79 -3.35 0.94 4.00
N THR A 80 -4.11 0.07 3.36
CA THR A 80 -5.43 -0.29 3.84
C THR A 80 -5.42 -1.74 4.31
N GLU A 81 -6.33 -2.03 5.22
CA GLU A 81 -6.60 -3.40 5.64
C GLU A 81 -8.10 -3.58 5.86
N SER A 82 -8.55 -4.81 5.68
CA SER A 82 -9.90 -5.20 6.05
C SER A 82 -9.89 -6.18 7.21
N LEU A 83 -10.62 -5.83 8.26
CA LEU A 83 -10.80 -6.72 9.40
C LEU A 83 -11.84 -7.80 9.03
N PRO A 84 -11.57 -9.09 9.32
CA PRO A 84 -12.59 -10.13 9.21
C PRO A 84 -13.77 -9.77 10.11
N ARG A 85 -15.00 -9.80 9.58
CA ARG A 85 -16.20 -9.68 10.42
C ARG A 85 -16.25 -10.93 11.33
N ARG A 86 -16.18 -10.73 12.65
CA ARG A 86 -16.55 -11.74 13.64
C ARG A 86 -18.06 -11.89 13.72
#